data_AF-A0A9D2T642-F1
#
_entry.id   AF-A0A9D2T642-F1
#
_cell.length_a   1.000
_cell.length_b   1.000
_cell.length_c   1.000
_cell.angle_alpha   90.00
_cell.angle_beta   90.00
_cell.angle_gamma   90.00
#
_symmetry.space_group_name_H-M   'P 1'
#
loop_
_entity.id
_entity.type
_entity.pdbx_description
1 polymer ?
#
loop_
_entity_poly.entity_id
_entity_poly.type
_entity_poly.pdbx_seq_one_letter_code
_entity_poly.pdbx_strand_id
1 'polypeptide(L)'
;MGILGNEEREVLERIGFRDGKQGSGIIRFLSRLLREENGAGKDPELALWMARGCCALGDYEHYHMAVRWLERGGSAARRDGEAEGMLALGHLYCGRPERALAHIENSVKLDWARPENWYTAAELRSFAGEKDRALEAVRRGRALGSGTEDWDILETQIREGADIREMEQARVRRRCLENGEQGSLLEKCRLEAADGLVCDRAGLEAVKAVLKPEIWDADAPYCAFCCWPGGRELTGAFYMNQAAVSRMDPEKIRRTLEDLPRLEREGKQALAENGAGDGELCLLEFYPDGTLGLVYETEEGEKKVPVSADGRTASEPESTASAGAVLWLESPAWDFEQMRKDLEKNWGMSCEGTAGDGVFSFQDGDLRVTASLSAATEKSFGASLRPQAALVLMVLAGDGEQLEAELELERIIASCSGLKGVLGVRRGVEF
;
A
#
# COMPACT_ATOMS: atom_id res chain seq x y z
N MET A 1 -25.14 -16.33 12.37
CA MET A 1 -25.18 -14.85 12.39
C MET A 1 -23.75 -14.43 12.08
N GLY A 2 -23.53 -13.68 11.01
CA GLY A 2 -22.20 -13.23 10.60
C GLY A 2 -21.63 -12.23 11.60
N ILE A 3 -20.34 -11.97 11.52
CA ILE A 3 -19.61 -11.07 12.43
C ILE A 3 -20.03 -9.62 12.22
N LEU A 4 -20.40 -9.26 10.98
CA LEU A 4 -20.87 -7.93 10.65
C LEU A 4 -22.36 -7.79 10.99
N GLY A 5 -22.70 -6.86 11.89
CA GLY A 5 -24.04 -6.38 12.14
C GLY A 5 -24.47 -5.34 11.10
N ASN A 6 -25.67 -4.77 11.28
CA ASN A 6 -26.19 -3.78 10.34
C ASN A 6 -25.44 -2.45 10.45
N GLU A 7 -25.06 -2.04 11.66
CA GLU A 7 -24.32 -0.79 11.89
C GLU A 7 -22.93 -0.85 11.24
N GLU A 8 -22.23 -1.99 11.35
CA GLU A 8 -20.92 -2.18 10.72
C GLU A 8 -21.03 -2.14 9.19
N ARG A 9 -22.08 -2.76 8.61
CA ARG A 9 -22.32 -2.70 7.15
C ARG A 9 -22.56 -1.26 6.68
N GLU A 10 -23.38 -0.49 7.40
CA GLU A 10 -23.65 0.91 7.05
C GLU A 10 -22.39 1.78 7.14
N VAL A 11 -21.47 1.49 8.06
CA VAL A 11 -20.17 2.17 8.14
C VAL A 11 -19.30 1.78 6.95
N LEU A 12 -19.17 0.49 6.65
CA LEU A 12 -18.36 -0.02 5.52
C LEU A 12 -18.83 0.52 4.16
N GLU A 13 -20.15 0.55 3.94
CA GLU A 13 -20.75 1.12 2.73
C GLU A 13 -20.47 2.62 2.60
N ARG A 14 -20.47 3.34 3.73
CA ARG A 14 -20.20 4.78 3.77
C ARG A 14 -18.72 5.09 3.51
N ILE A 15 -17.81 4.29 4.04
CA ILE A 15 -16.37 4.39 3.76
C ILE A 15 -16.14 4.16 2.26
N GLY A 16 -16.68 3.08 1.70
CA GLY A 16 -16.42 2.68 0.31
C GLY A 16 -15.04 2.06 0.12
N PHE A 17 -14.65 1.78 -1.12
CA PHE A 17 -13.38 1.09 -1.45
C PHE A 17 -12.82 1.46 -2.83
N ARG A 18 -13.06 2.68 -3.31
CA ARG A 18 -12.65 3.13 -4.66
C ARG A 18 -11.20 3.60 -4.73
N ASP A 19 -10.65 4.03 -3.61
CA ASP A 19 -9.33 4.63 -3.50
C ASP A 19 -8.57 4.14 -2.26
N GLY A 20 -7.32 4.55 -2.11
CA GLY A 20 -6.45 4.08 -1.03
C GLY A 20 -6.91 4.48 0.37
N LYS A 21 -7.38 5.73 0.54
CA LYS A 21 -7.86 6.21 1.85
C LYS A 21 -9.11 5.44 2.30
N GLN A 22 -10.00 5.12 1.37
CA GLN A 22 -11.16 4.25 1.59
C GLN A 22 -10.74 2.81 1.90
N GLY A 23 -9.78 2.26 1.15
CA GLY A 23 -9.26 0.92 1.38
C GLY A 23 -8.64 0.73 2.77
N SER A 24 -7.76 1.65 3.17
CA SER A 24 -7.19 1.68 4.52
C SER A 24 -8.25 1.95 5.59
N GLY A 25 -9.24 2.79 5.32
CA GLY A 25 -10.38 3.01 6.23
C GLY A 25 -11.14 1.72 6.55
N ILE A 26 -11.44 0.90 5.55
CA ILE A 26 -12.06 -0.43 5.74
C ILE A 26 -11.16 -1.32 6.61
N ILE A 27 -9.88 -1.45 6.23
CA ILE A 27 -8.95 -2.35 6.93
C ILE A 27 -8.83 -1.96 8.40
N ARG A 28 -8.71 -0.67 8.71
CA ARG A 28 -8.58 -0.19 10.10
C ARG A 28 -9.87 -0.35 10.89
N PHE A 29 -11.02 -0.05 10.28
CA PHE A 29 -12.32 -0.27 10.92
C PHE A 29 -12.50 -1.75 11.28
N LEU A 30 -12.27 -2.65 10.32
CA LEU A 30 -12.41 -4.08 10.54
C LEU A 30 -11.34 -4.62 11.50
N SER A 31 -10.10 -4.18 11.42
CA SER A 31 -9.03 -4.64 12.32
C SER A 31 -9.34 -4.33 13.79
N ARG A 32 -10.01 -3.20 14.07
CA ARG A 32 -10.50 -2.91 15.44
C ARG A 32 -11.61 -3.86 15.87
N LEU A 33 -12.61 -4.06 15.02
CA LEU A 33 -13.69 -5.03 15.28
C LEU A 33 -13.14 -6.44 15.53
N LEU A 34 -12.08 -6.82 14.81
CA LEU A 34 -11.43 -8.12 14.93
C LEU A 34 -10.59 -8.32 16.19
N ARG A 35 -10.07 -7.26 16.80
CA ARG A 35 -9.41 -7.36 18.11
C ARG A 35 -10.40 -7.80 19.20
N GLU A 36 -11.70 -7.64 18.96
CA GLU A 36 -12.78 -7.92 19.90
C GLU A 36 -13.46 -9.29 19.66
N GLU A 37 -13.25 -9.93 18.49
CA GLU A 37 -14.00 -11.12 18.05
C GLU A 37 -13.11 -12.32 17.65
N ASN A 38 -13.33 -13.47 18.31
CA ASN A 38 -12.60 -14.71 18.02
C ASN A 38 -13.25 -15.51 16.86
N GLY A 39 -12.46 -15.97 15.88
CA GLY A 39 -12.91 -16.88 14.82
C GLY A 39 -13.22 -16.25 13.46
N ALA A 40 -12.87 -14.97 13.30
CA ALA A 40 -13.26 -14.17 12.16
C ALA A 40 -12.69 -14.55 10.79
N GLY A 41 -11.61 -15.32 10.76
CA GLY A 41 -11.00 -15.75 9.51
C GLY A 41 -11.92 -16.54 8.57
N LYS A 42 -13.07 -17.06 9.03
CA LYS A 42 -13.96 -17.91 8.24
C LYS A 42 -15.27 -17.25 7.79
N ASP A 43 -15.51 -15.99 8.14
CA ASP A 43 -16.71 -15.27 7.70
C ASP A 43 -16.50 -14.77 6.25
N PRO A 44 -17.30 -15.24 5.27
CA PRO A 44 -17.12 -14.89 3.87
C PRO A 44 -17.44 -13.41 3.56
N GLU A 45 -18.36 -12.79 4.31
CA GLU A 45 -18.72 -11.38 4.09
C GLU A 45 -17.62 -10.47 4.60
N LEU A 46 -17.11 -10.75 5.79
CA LEU A 46 -15.94 -10.06 6.34
C LEU A 46 -14.72 -10.23 5.43
N ALA A 47 -14.45 -11.46 4.95
CA ALA A 47 -13.35 -11.73 4.05
C ALA A 47 -13.44 -10.90 2.76
N LEU A 48 -14.65 -10.74 2.20
CA LEU A 48 -14.89 -9.90 1.03
C LEU A 48 -14.62 -8.43 1.33
N TRP A 49 -15.05 -7.90 2.47
CA TRP A 49 -14.75 -6.52 2.85
C TRP A 49 -13.26 -6.28 3.10
N MET A 50 -12.56 -7.20 3.77
CA MET A 50 -11.10 -7.13 3.91
C MET A 50 -10.41 -7.13 2.54
N ALA A 51 -10.86 -7.99 1.62
CA ALA A 51 -10.31 -8.06 0.27
C ALA A 51 -10.58 -6.78 -0.55
N ARG A 52 -11.76 -6.16 -0.41
CA ARG A 52 -12.07 -4.84 -0.98
C ARG A 52 -11.07 -3.79 -0.51
N GLY A 53 -10.86 -3.70 0.80
CA GLY A 53 -9.92 -2.74 1.37
C GLY A 53 -8.50 -2.96 0.89
N CYS A 54 -8.06 -4.22 0.87
CA CYS A 54 -6.74 -4.62 0.40
C CYS A 54 -6.52 -4.31 -1.09
N CYS A 55 -7.48 -4.66 -1.95
CA CYS A 55 -7.38 -4.38 -3.39
C CYS A 55 -7.44 -2.87 -3.71
N ALA A 56 -8.14 -2.09 -2.87
CA ALA A 56 -8.19 -0.64 -2.99
C ALA A 56 -6.87 0.03 -2.60
N LEU A 57 -6.09 -0.55 -1.67
CA LEU A 57 -4.71 -0.13 -1.43
C LEU A 57 -3.81 -0.49 -2.60
N GLY A 58 -3.84 -1.77 -3.01
CA GLY A 58 -3.22 -2.21 -4.25
C GLY A 58 -1.69 -2.21 -4.25
N ASP A 59 -1.05 -2.22 -3.08
CA ASP A 59 0.34 -2.66 -2.97
C ASP A 59 0.42 -4.20 -2.92
N TYR A 60 1.64 -4.71 -3.00
CA TYR A 60 1.90 -6.14 -3.06
C TYR A 60 1.37 -6.89 -1.83
N GLU A 61 1.67 -6.40 -0.63
CA GLU A 61 1.33 -7.08 0.61
C GLU A 61 -0.19 -7.18 0.80
N HIS A 62 -0.90 -6.09 0.49
CA HIS A 62 -2.35 -6.07 0.55
C HIS A 62 -2.96 -7.00 -0.52
N TYR A 63 -2.42 -7.08 -1.74
CA TYR A 63 -2.89 -8.08 -2.69
C TYR A 63 -2.67 -9.52 -2.20
N HIS A 64 -1.53 -9.81 -1.55
CA HIS A 64 -1.30 -11.09 -0.90
C HIS A 64 -2.32 -11.33 0.22
N MET A 65 -2.59 -10.35 1.08
CA MET A 65 -3.61 -10.44 2.14
C MET A 65 -5.01 -10.68 1.58
N ALA A 66 -5.40 -10.01 0.48
CA ALA A 66 -6.69 -10.20 -0.18
C ALA A 66 -6.92 -11.66 -0.56
N VAL A 67 -5.91 -12.31 -1.17
CA VAL A 67 -5.95 -13.75 -1.49
C VAL A 67 -6.16 -14.57 -0.22
N ARG A 68 -5.39 -14.29 0.84
CA ARG A 68 -5.47 -15.05 2.10
C ARG A 68 -6.84 -14.91 2.78
N TRP A 69 -7.43 -13.72 2.79
CA TRP A 69 -8.77 -13.51 3.33
C TRP A 69 -9.83 -14.29 2.56
N LEU A 70 -9.85 -14.17 1.24
CA LEU A 70 -10.83 -14.86 0.39
C LEU A 70 -10.68 -16.38 0.43
N GLU A 71 -9.44 -16.90 0.51
CA GLU A 71 -9.19 -18.33 0.70
C GLU A 71 -9.73 -18.84 2.04
N ARG A 72 -9.54 -18.08 3.13
CA ARG A 72 -10.03 -18.46 4.47
C ARG A 72 -11.55 -18.36 4.60
N GLY A 73 -12.18 -17.40 3.90
CA GLY A 73 -13.65 -17.28 3.77
C GLY A 73 -14.30 -18.47 3.03
N GLY A 74 -13.50 -19.31 2.37
CA GLY A 74 -13.92 -20.60 1.84
C GLY A 74 -14.82 -20.53 0.60
N SER A 75 -15.55 -21.62 0.34
CA SER A 75 -16.31 -21.76 -0.92
C SER A 75 -17.49 -20.81 -1.07
N ALA A 76 -17.98 -20.21 0.02
CA ALA A 76 -19.08 -19.24 -0.03
C ALA A 76 -18.62 -17.94 -0.69
N ALA A 77 -17.43 -17.43 -0.35
CA ALA A 77 -16.83 -16.27 -1.00
C ALA A 77 -16.60 -16.53 -2.51
N ARG A 78 -16.16 -17.74 -2.89
CA ARG A 78 -15.90 -18.13 -4.29
C ARG A 78 -17.13 -18.30 -5.20
N ARG A 79 -18.35 -18.12 -4.67
CA ARG A 79 -19.59 -18.10 -5.47
C ARG A 79 -20.01 -16.68 -5.87
N ASP A 80 -19.24 -15.69 -5.44
CA ASP A 80 -19.47 -14.28 -5.72
C ASP A 80 -18.51 -13.81 -6.84
N GLY A 81 -19.07 -13.11 -7.84
CA GLY A 81 -18.28 -12.66 -9.00
C GLY A 81 -17.29 -11.56 -8.65
N GLU A 82 -17.56 -10.73 -7.65
CA GLU A 82 -16.65 -9.69 -7.16
C GLU A 82 -15.47 -10.32 -6.42
N ALA A 83 -15.73 -11.28 -5.54
CA ALA A 83 -14.69 -12.05 -4.84
C ALA A 83 -13.74 -12.77 -5.82
N GLU A 84 -14.28 -13.40 -6.87
CA GLU A 84 -13.46 -14.03 -7.91
C GLU A 84 -12.64 -13.01 -8.72
N GLY A 85 -13.18 -11.81 -8.96
CA GLY A 85 -12.44 -10.71 -9.58
C GLY A 85 -11.28 -10.22 -8.70
N MET A 86 -11.48 -10.13 -7.39
CA MET A 86 -10.44 -9.77 -6.42
C MET A 86 -9.39 -10.87 -6.26
N LEU A 87 -9.78 -12.14 -6.27
CA LEU A 87 -8.83 -13.27 -6.33
C LEU A 87 -7.98 -13.20 -7.60
N ALA A 88 -8.56 -12.80 -8.73
CA ALA A 88 -7.80 -12.61 -9.96
C ALA A 88 -6.75 -11.50 -9.81
N LEU A 89 -7.13 -10.32 -9.31
CA LEU A 89 -6.19 -9.23 -9.04
C LEU A 89 -5.09 -9.66 -8.05
N GLY A 90 -5.49 -10.27 -6.93
CA GLY A 90 -4.56 -10.73 -5.90
C GLY A 90 -3.56 -11.76 -6.44
N HIS A 91 -4.01 -12.73 -7.25
CA HIS A 91 -3.10 -13.68 -7.89
C HIS A 91 -2.21 -13.04 -8.95
N LEU A 92 -2.73 -12.10 -9.74
CA LEU A 92 -1.96 -11.38 -10.76
C LEU A 92 -0.81 -10.61 -10.10
N TYR A 93 -1.11 -9.79 -9.09
CA TYR A 93 -0.12 -9.03 -8.33
C TYR A 93 0.78 -9.89 -7.41
N CYS A 94 0.44 -11.16 -7.20
CA CYS A 94 1.33 -12.16 -6.59
C CYS A 94 2.12 -12.97 -7.64
N GLY A 95 2.29 -12.48 -8.87
CA GLY A 95 3.11 -13.14 -9.88
C GLY A 95 2.53 -14.45 -10.43
N ARG A 96 1.22 -14.66 -10.34
CA ARG A 96 0.51 -15.90 -10.73
C ARG A 96 -0.54 -15.64 -11.82
N PRO A 97 -0.16 -15.14 -13.01
CA PRO A 97 -1.10 -14.69 -14.04
C PRO A 97 -1.99 -15.81 -14.59
N GLU A 98 -1.53 -17.07 -14.62
CA GLU A 98 -2.36 -18.19 -15.08
C GLU A 98 -3.49 -18.51 -14.08
N ARG A 99 -3.22 -18.39 -12.77
CA ARG A 99 -4.26 -18.51 -11.74
C ARG A 99 -5.21 -17.32 -11.80
N ALA A 100 -4.68 -16.12 -12.01
CA ALA A 100 -5.48 -14.92 -12.18
C ALA A 100 -6.45 -15.06 -13.35
N LEU A 101 -5.99 -15.60 -14.50
CA LEU A 101 -6.83 -15.86 -15.66
C LEU A 101 -7.97 -16.83 -15.33
N ALA A 102 -7.70 -17.91 -14.58
CA ALA A 102 -8.74 -18.84 -14.18
C ALA A 102 -9.84 -18.17 -13.33
N HIS A 103 -9.45 -17.34 -12.36
CA HIS A 103 -10.38 -16.61 -11.50
C HIS A 103 -11.16 -15.53 -12.25
N ILE A 104 -10.52 -14.76 -13.13
CA ILE A 104 -11.24 -13.70 -13.86
C ILE A 104 -12.25 -14.28 -14.85
N GLU A 105 -11.95 -15.42 -15.47
CA GLU A 105 -12.88 -16.14 -16.35
C GLU A 105 -14.08 -16.68 -15.58
N ASN A 106 -13.91 -17.03 -14.31
CA ASN A 106 -15.02 -17.42 -13.43
C ASN A 106 -15.82 -16.20 -12.98
N SER A 107 -15.13 -15.11 -12.61
CA SER A 107 -15.72 -13.83 -12.22
C SER A 107 -16.70 -13.29 -13.27
N VAL A 108 -16.27 -13.16 -14.54
CA VAL A 108 -17.14 -12.64 -15.61
C VAL A 108 -18.29 -13.57 -16.00
N LYS A 109 -18.23 -14.87 -15.62
CA LYS A 109 -19.34 -15.81 -15.78
C LYS A 109 -20.37 -15.67 -14.67
N LEU A 110 -19.91 -15.47 -13.44
CA LEU A 110 -20.76 -15.28 -12.26
C LEU A 110 -21.43 -13.91 -12.27
N ASP A 111 -20.68 -12.87 -12.61
CA ASP A 111 -21.15 -11.49 -12.66
C ASP A 111 -20.59 -10.76 -13.88
N TRP A 112 -21.32 -10.86 -14.99
CA TRP A 112 -20.95 -10.26 -16.27
C TRP A 112 -21.20 -8.74 -16.32
N ALA A 113 -21.93 -8.18 -15.36
CA ALA A 113 -22.37 -6.79 -15.39
C ALA A 113 -21.32 -5.81 -14.84
N ARG A 114 -20.17 -6.32 -14.37
CA ARG A 114 -19.05 -5.56 -13.81
C ARG A 114 -18.00 -5.21 -14.86
N PRO A 115 -17.89 -3.95 -15.31
CA PRO A 115 -16.93 -3.55 -16.32
C PRO A 115 -15.47 -3.79 -15.89
N GLU A 116 -15.16 -3.59 -14.60
CA GLU A 116 -13.83 -3.76 -14.04
C GLU A 116 -13.26 -5.17 -14.25
N ASN A 117 -14.12 -6.20 -14.18
CA ASN A 117 -13.72 -7.59 -14.38
C ASN A 117 -13.45 -7.90 -15.86
N TRP A 118 -14.19 -7.26 -16.77
CA TRP A 118 -13.90 -7.35 -18.21
C TRP A 118 -12.57 -6.70 -18.58
N TYR A 119 -12.17 -5.63 -17.88
CA TYR A 119 -10.89 -4.96 -18.12
C TYR A 119 -9.73 -5.90 -17.78
N THR A 120 -9.75 -6.45 -16.56
CA THR A 120 -8.75 -7.42 -16.11
C THR A 120 -8.77 -8.70 -16.96
N ALA A 121 -9.94 -9.13 -17.44
CA ALA A 121 -10.05 -10.27 -18.36
C ALA A 121 -9.38 -9.98 -19.71
N ALA A 122 -9.55 -8.77 -20.25
CA ALA A 122 -8.91 -8.37 -21.50
C ALA A 122 -7.38 -8.36 -21.38
N GLU A 123 -6.83 -7.80 -20.29
CA GLU A 123 -5.39 -7.81 -20.02
C GLU A 123 -4.81 -9.23 -19.93
N LEU A 124 -5.43 -10.08 -19.12
CA LEU A 124 -4.98 -11.47 -18.91
C LEU A 124 -5.13 -12.34 -20.17
N ARG A 125 -6.19 -12.14 -20.97
CA ARG A 125 -6.34 -12.82 -22.27
C ARG A 125 -5.30 -12.37 -23.28
N SER A 126 -4.97 -11.07 -23.28
CA SER A 126 -3.88 -10.53 -24.12
C SER A 126 -2.54 -11.18 -23.74
N PHE A 127 -2.24 -11.23 -22.44
CA PHE A 127 -1.07 -11.92 -21.90
C PHE A 127 -1.01 -13.41 -22.31
N ALA A 128 -2.15 -14.11 -22.29
CA ALA A 128 -2.25 -15.50 -22.72
C ALA A 128 -2.12 -15.71 -24.25
N GLY A 129 -1.92 -14.63 -25.03
CA GLY A 129 -1.84 -14.68 -26.49
C GLY A 129 -3.21 -14.77 -27.18
N GLU A 130 -4.31 -14.63 -26.45
CA GLU A 130 -5.68 -14.75 -26.95
C GLU A 130 -6.25 -13.39 -27.39
N LYS A 131 -5.56 -12.73 -28.33
CA LYS A 131 -5.85 -11.35 -28.75
C LYS A 131 -7.31 -11.10 -29.13
N ASP A 132 -7.94 -12.00 -29.88
CA ASP A 132 -9.34 -11.85 -30.28
C ASP A 132 -10.31 -11.90 -29.09
N ARG A 133 -10.04 -12.79 -28.13
CA ARG A 133 -10.84 -12.90 -26.89
C ARG A 133 -10.61 -11.71 -25.96
N ALA A 134 -9.42 -11.12 -25.98
CA ALA A 134 -9.10 -9.89 -25.27
C ALA A 134 -9.89 -8.69 -25.83
N LEU A 135 -9.89 -8.52 -27.17
CA LEU A 135 -10.67 -7.47 -27.84
C LEU A 135 -12.18 -7.68 -27.68
N GLU A 136 -12.66 -8.92 -27.60
CA GLU A 136 -14.05 -9.20 -27.26
C GLU A 136 -14.39 -8.77 -25.82
N ALA A 137 -13.50 -9.02 -24.85
CA ALA A 137 -13.68 -8.53 -23.48
C ALA A 137 -13.75 -7.00 -23.42
N VAL A 138 -12.88 -6.30 -24.16
CA VAL A 138 -12.94 -4.83 -24.29
C VAL A 138 -14.31 -4.38 -24.80
N ARG A 139 -14.82 -5.00 -25.88
CA ARG A 139 -16.15 -4.64 -26.42
C ARG A 139 -17.27 -4.87 -25.41
N ARG A 140 -17.23 -5.99 -24.69
CA ARG A 140 -18.25 -6.31 -23.67
C ARG A 140 -18.20 -5.34 -22.51
N GLY A 141 -17.02 -5.07 -21.95
CA GLY A 141 -16.83 -4.11 -20.87
C GLY A 141 -17.25 -2.70 -21.26
N ARG A 142 -16.83 -2.22 -22.45
CA ARG A 142 -17.22 -0.91 -22.98
C ARG A 142 -18.74 -0.75 -23.13
N ALA A 143 -19.44 -1.81 -23.53
CA ALA A 143 -20.90 -1.77 -23.70
C ALA A 143 -21.67 -1.57 -22.38
N LEU A 144 -21.03 -1.78 -21.23
CA LEU A 144 -21.63 -1.59 -19.91
C LEU A 144 -21.57 -0.13 -19.41
N GLY A 145 -20.94 0.79 -20.16
CA GLY A 145 -21.13 2.23 -19.98
C GLY A 145 -20.21 2.97 -19.01
N SER A 146 -19.05 2.40 -18.63
CA SER A 146 -18.05 3.08 -17.79
C SER A 146 -16.79 3.49 -18.58
N GLY A 147 -16.24 4.68 -18.32
CA GLY A 147 -14.86 5.07 -18.65
C GLY A 147 -14.42 4.83 -20.11
N THR A 148 -15.05 5.50 -21.09
CA THR A 148 -14.81 5.23 -22.52
C THR A 148 -13.35 5.31 -22.94
N GLU A 149 -12.61 6.26 -22.36
CA GLU A 149 -11.20 6.49 -22.68
C GLU A 149 -10.30 5.33 -22.20
N ASP A 150 -10.58 4.71 -21.04
CA ASP A 150 -9.80 3.58 -20.53
C ASP A 150 -9.85 2.38 -21.47
N TRP A 151 -11.03 2.14 -22.05
CA TRP A 151 -11.23 1.07 -23.02
C TRP A 151 -10.54 1.35 -24.34
N ASP A 152 -10.45 2.60 -24.78
CA ASP A 152 -9.78 2.97 -26.03
C ASP A 152 -8.25 2.80 -25.91
N ILE A 153 -7.70 3.17 -24.76
CA ILE A 153 -6.29 2.93 -24.43
C ILE A 153 -6.00 1.42 -24.38
N LEU A 154 -6.80 0.66 -23.63
CA LEU A 154 -6.60 -0.79 -23.51
C LEU A 154 -6.72 -1.49 -24.87
N GLU A 155 -7.70 -1.10 -25.69
CA GLU A 155 -7.86 -1.63 -27.05
C GLU A 155 -6.61 -1.38 -27.91
N THR A 156 -6.04 -0.18 -27.82
CA THR A 156 -4.84 0.23 -28.55
C THR A 156 -3.64 -0.59 -28.08
N GLN A 157 -3.42 -0.68 -26.76
CA GLN A 157 -2.33 -1.45 -26.16
C GLN A 157 -2.39 -2.94 -26.57
N ILE A 158 -3.57 -3.57 -26.53
CA ILE A 158 -3.77 -4.96 -26.97
C ILE A 158 -3.47 -5.11 -28.47
N ARG A 159 -3.88 -4.13 -29.29
CA ARG A 159 -3.61 -4.16 -30.74
C ARG A 159 -2.12 -4.03 -31.06
N GLU A 160 -1.41 -3.23 -30.29
CA GLU A 160 0.03 -3.01 -30.42
C GLU A 160 0.87 -4.14 -29.79
N GLY A 161 0.24 -4.99 -28.97
CA GLY A 161 0.93 -6.09 -28.29
C GLY A 161 1.75 -5.62 -27.10
N ALA A 162 1.28 -4.58 -26.40
CA ALA A 162 1.89 -4.08 -25.17
C ALA A 162 2.00 -5.20 -24.11
N ASP A 163 3.06 -5.13 -23.31
CA ASP A 163 3.24 -6.06 -22.20
C ASP A 163 2.20 -5.82 -21.10
N ILE A 164 1.77 -6.86 -20.39
CA ILE A 164 0.75 -6.74 -19.33
C ILE A 164 1.17 -5.79 -18.21
N ARG A 165 2.47 -5.71 -17.90
CA ARG A 165 2.99 -4.72 -16.95
C ARG A 165 2.79 -3.30 -17.45
N GLU A 166 3.07 -3.03 -18.72
CA GLU A 166 2.93 -1.69 -19.30
C GLU A 166 1.46 -1.25 -19.33
N MET A 167 0.55 -2.18 -19.65
CA MET A 167 -0.89 -1.95 -19.57
C MET A 167 -1.33 -1.61 -18.14
N GLU A 168 -0.97 -2.44 -17.16
CA GLU A 168 -1.40 -2.22 -15.77
C GLU A 168 -0.74 -0.99 -15.15
N GLN A 169 0.53 -0.69 -15.44
CA GLN A 169 1.16 0.55 -14.97
C GLN A 169 0.50 1.80 -15.55
N ALA A 170 0.07 1.78 -16.81
CA ALA A 170 -0.70 2.88 -17.39
C ALA A 170 -2.05 3.03 -16.67
N ARG A 171 -2.73 1.92 -16.38
CA ARG A 171 -3.99 1.88 -15.62
C ARG A 171 -3.83 2.38 -14.18
N VAL A 172 -2.74 2.01 -13.49
CA VAL A 172 -2.41 2.50 -12.14
C VAL A 172 -2.25 4.02 -12.13
N ARG A 173 -1.41 4.58 -13.01
CA ARG A 173 -1.20 6.04 -13.09
C ARG A 173 -2.50 6.80 -13.35
N ARG A 174 -3.35 6.27 -14.23
CA ARG A 174 -4.68 6.82 -14.54
C ARG A 174 -5.58 6.86 -13.31
N ARG A 175 -5.75 5.72 -12.63
CA ARG A 175 -6.56 5.64 -11.41
C ARG A 175 -6.03 6.55 -10.31
N CYS A 176 -4.70 6.60 -10.12
CA CYS A 176 -4.08 7.50 -9.16
C CYS A 176 -4.35 8.97 -9.50
N LEU A 177 -4.31 9.36 -10.77
CA LEU A 177 -4.69 10.70 -11.20
C LEU A 177 -6.17 11.00 -10.89
N GLU A 178 -7.08 10.10 -11.24
CA GLU A 178 -8.53 10.25 -11.01
C GLU A 178 -8.88 10.35 -9.52
N ASN A 179 -8.16 9.61 -8.68
CA ASN A 179 -8.35 9.60 -7.23
C ASN A 179 -7.60 10.74 -6.51
N GLY A 180 -6.80 11.54 -7.22
CA GLY A 180 -5.98 12.59 -6.61
C GLY A 180 -4.78 12.06 -5.80
N GLU A 181 -4.33 10.85 -6.11
CA GLU A 181 -3.22 10.12 -5.48
C GLU A 181 -1.91 10.22 -6.29
N GLN A 182 -1.89 11.00 -7.38
CA GLN A 182 -0.71 11.18 -8.22
C GLN A 182 0.46 11.78 -7.41
N GLY A 183 1.63 11.16 -7.52
CA GLY A 183 2.86 11.54 -6.83
C GLY A 183 2.92 11.10 -5.36
N SER A 184 1.93 10.36 -4.87
CA SER A 184 1.92 9.82 -3.49
C SER A 184 2.81 8.60 -3.33
N LEU A 185 3.15 8.26 -2.08
CA LEU A 185 3.80 6.99 -1.76
C LEU A 185 2.93 5.79 -2.19
N LEU A 186 1.61 5.90 -2.08
CA LEU A 186 0.68 4.85 -2.54
C LEU A 186 0.80 4.57 -4.03
N GLU A 187 0.89 5.61 -4.88
CA GLU A 187 1.11 5.42 -6.32
C GLU A 187 2.44 4.69 -6.58
N LYS A 188 3.51 5.07 -5.86
CA LYS A 188 4.81 4.38 -5.94
C LYS A 188 4.66 2.89 -5.59
N CYS A 189 4.04 2.56 -4.45
CA CYS A 189 3.84 1.17 -4.02
C CYS A 189 3.00 0.35 -5.02
N ARG A 190 1.96 0.94 -5.64
CA ARG A 190 1.16 0.26 -6.67
C ARG A 190 1.95 0.00 -7.96
N LEU A 191 2.79 0.94 -8.36
CA LEU A 191 3.66 0.77 -9.53
C LEU A 191 4.71 -0.32 -9.29
N GLU A 192 5.30 -0.36 -8.08
CA GLU A 192 6.21 -1.42 -7.65
C GLU A 192 5.52 -2.77 -7.61
N ALA A 193 4.26 -2.84 -7.14
CA ALA A 193 3.47 -4.07 -7.18
C ALA A 193 3.20 -4.53 -8.62
N ALA A 194 2.99 -3.60 -9.55
CA ALA A 194 2.82 -3.91 -10.98
C ALA A 194 4.13 -4.43 -11.64
N ASP A 195 5.30 -4.14 -11.08
CA ASP A 195 6.55 -4.81 -11.50
C ASP A 195 6.59 -6.29 -11.08
N GLY A 196 5.67 -6.75 -10.23
CA GLY A 196 5.55 -8.12 -9.75
C GLY A 196 4.52 -9.00 -10.49
N LEU A 197 3.99 -8.60 -11.64
CA LEU A 197 2.89 -9.34 -12.28
C LEU A 197 3.31 -10.65 -12.96
N VAL A 198 4.49 -10.66 -13.59
CA VAL A 198 4.98 -11.79 -14.41
C VAL A 198 6.45 -12.02 -14.09
N CYS A 199 6.83 -13.25 -13.73
CA CYS A 199 8.23 -13.57 -13.43
C CYS A 199 9.08 -13.70 -14.71
N ASP A 200 10.17 -12.95 -14.79
CA ASP A 200 11.24 -13.18 -15.75
C ASP A 200 12.13 -14.32 -15.26
N ARG A 201 11.98 -15.51 -15.84
CA ARG A 201 12.76 -16.68 -15.43
C ARG A 201 14.26 -16.46 -15.60
N ALA A 202 14.70 -15.78 -16.65
CA ALA A 202 16.13 -15.55 -16.87
C ALA A 202 16.70 -14.56 -15.84
N GLY A 203 15.96 -13.48 -15.56
CA GLY A 203 16.30 -12.52 -14.53
C GLY A 203 16.35 -13.14 -13.13
N LEU A 204 15.38 -13.98 -12.77
CA LEU A 204 15.39 -14.72 -11.50
C LEU A 204 16.61 -15.63 -11.36
N GLU A 205 16.94 -16.39 -12.40
CA GLU A 205 18.13 -17.25 -12.39
C GLU A 205 19.42 -16.42 -12.27
N ALA A 206 19.48 -15.24 -12.88
CA ALA A 206 20.62 -14.33 -12.73
C ALA A 206 20.77 -13.82 -11.29
N VAL A 207 19.67 -13.44 -10.63
CA VAL A 207 19.66 -13.07 -9.20
C VAL A 207 20.11 -14.25 -8.32
N LYS A 208 19.54 -15.44 -8.54
CA LYS A 208 19.92 -16.65 -7.80
C LYS A 208 21.37 -17.06 -8.03
N ALA A 209 21.93 -16.82 -9.22
CA ALA A 209 23.34 -17.09 -9.51
C ALA A 209 24.30 -16.17 -8.72
N VAL A 210 23.87 -14.94 -8.40
CA VAL A 210 24.60 -14.02 -7.52
C VAL A 210 24.51 -14.47 -6.07
N LEU A 211 23.29 -14.70 -5.57
CA LEU A 211 23.03 -15.05 -4.18
C LEU A 211 23.56 -16.45 -3.82
N LYS A 212 23.46 -17.41 -4.75
CA LYS A 212 23.68 -18.85 -4.53
C LYS A 212 22.96 -19.34 -3.26
N PRO A 213 21.64 -19.17 -3.18
CA PRO A 213 20.91 -19.48 -1.96
C PRO A 213 20.92 -20.98 -1.68
N GLU A 214 21.15 -21.37 -0.43
CA GLU A 214 20.92 -22.74 0.03
C GLU A 214 19.43 -22.98 0.31
N ILE A 215 18.75 -21.94 0.79
CA ILE A 215 17.31 -21.91 1.05
C ILE A 215 16.72 -20.76 0.24
N TRP A 216 15.60 -21.03 -0.44
CA TRP A 216 14.81 -20.03 -1.15
C TRP A 216 13.33 -20.31 -0.89
N ASP A 217 12.69 -19.45 -0.09
CA ASP A 217 11.25 -19.48 0.15
C ASP A 217 10.63 -18.26 -0.54
N ALA A 218 9.62 -18.49 -1.37
CA ALA A 218 9.05 -17.46 -2.24
C ALA A 218 7.59 -17.17 -1.88
N ASP A 219 7.24 -15.89 -1.94
CA ASP A 219 5.86 -15.40 -1.97
C ASP A 219 5.05 -15.75 -0.69
N ALA A 220 5.66 -15.66 0.50
CA ALA A 220 5.02 -15.99 1.79
C ALA A 220 5.30 -15.03 2.98
N PRO A 221 4.89 -13.74 2.94
CA PRO A 221 4.48 -12.99 1.75
C PRO A 221 5.69 -12.58 0.91
N TYR A 222 6.86 -12.47 1.50
CA TYR A 222 8.08 -12.00 0.85
C TYR A 222 8.94 -13.17 0.36
N CYS A 223 9.98 -12.87 -0.43
CA CYS A 223 10.97 -13.89 -0.79
C CYS A 223 12.10 -13.89 0.24
N ALA A 224 12.22 -14.97 1.01
CA ALA A 224 13.29 -15.17 1.97
C ALA A 224 14.37 -16.11 1.40
N PHE A 225 15.62 -15.86 1.76
CA PHE A 225 16.74 -16.69 1.36
C PHE A 225 17.79 -16.80 2.46
N CYS A 226 18.60 -17.85 2.38
CA CYS A 226 19.85 -17.98 3.14
C CYS A 226 20.99 -18.20 2.15
N CYS A 227 22.08 -17.45 2.30
CA CYS A 227 23.29 -17.58 1.50
C CYS A 227 24.57 -17.40 2.32
N TRP A 228 25.73 -17.60 1.67
CA TRP A 228 27.04 -17.64 2.34
C TRP A 228 28.07 -16.66 1.77
N PRO A 229 27.79 -15.34 1.76
CA PRO A 229 28.75 -14.36 1.28
C PRO A 229 30.02 -14.36 2.14
N GLY A 230 31.19 -14.48 1.51
CA GLY A 230 32.47 -14.50 2.24
C GLY A 230 32.65 -15.67 3.20
N GLY A 231 31.84 -16.74 3.10
CA GLY A 231 31.89 -17.90 3.98
C GLY A 231 31.17 -17.74 5.32
N ARG A 232 30.38 -16.66 5.49
CA ARG A 232 29.50 -16.45 6.64
C ARG A 232 28.04 -16.65 6.22
N GLU A 233 27.25 -17.30 7.06
CA GLU A 233 25.81 -17.38 6.86
C GLU A 233 25.18 -15.98 6.88
N LEU A 234 24.23 -15.75 5.98
CA LEU A 234 23.43 -14.54 5.91
C LEU A 234 22.00 -14.90 5.52
N THR A 235 21.05 -14.53 6.38
CA THR A 235 19.63 -14.51 6.03
C THR A 235 19.32 -13.21 5.31
N GLY A 236 18.51 -13.29 4.26
CA GLY A 236 18.01 -12.11 3.57
C GLY A 236 16.55 -12.24 3.17
N ALA A 237 15.89 -11.11 3.01
CA ALA A 237 14.51 -11.02 2.57
C ALA A 237 14.35 -9.94 1.50
N PHE A 238 13.70 -10.27 0.40
CA PHE A 238 13.18 -9.29 -0.55
C PHE A 238 11.74 -8.99 -0.19
N TYR A 239 11.45 -7.75 0.19
CA TYR A 239 10.10 -7.26 0.54
C TYR A 239 9.22 -7.07 -0.70
N MET A 240 9.12 -8.13 -1.51
CA MET A 240 8.39 -8.21 -2.77
C MET A 240 8.22 -9.68 -3.19
N ASN A 241 7.40 -9.95 -4.19
CA ASN A 241 7.26 -11.29 -4.76
C ASN A 241 8.43 -11.68 -5.67
N GLN A 242 8.51 -12.96 -6.01
CA GLN A 242 9.57 -13.52 -6.86
C GLN A 242 9.58 -12.92 -8.27
N ALA A 243 8.40 -12.51 -8.77
CA ALA A 243 8.30 -11.86 -10.07
C ALA A 243 8.94 -10.45 -10.06
N ALA A 244 8.82 -9.70 -8.98
CA ALA A 244 9.50 -8.42 -8.79
C ALA A 244 11.00 -8.63 -8.58
N VAL A 245 11.40 -9.61 -7.75
CA VAL A 245 12.83 -9.99 -7.58
C VAL A 245 13.48 -10.29 -8.92
N SER A 246 12.76 -10.98 -9.81
CA SER A 246 13.29 -11.36 -11.13
C SER A 246 13.67 -10.18 -12.03
N ARG A 247 13.21 -8.96 -11.71
CA ARG A 247 13.54 -7.73 -12.45
C ARG A 247 14.62 -6.88 -11.77
N MET A 248 15.08 -7.27 -10.58
CA MET A 248 16.17 -6.58 -9.91
C MET A 248 17.47 -6.73 -10.68
N ASP A 249 18.33 -5.71 -10.60
CA ASP A 249 19.65 -5.73 -11.22
C ASP A 249 20.60 -6.67 -10.43
N PRO A 250 21.03 -7.81 -11.00
CA PRO A 250 21.91 -8.73 -10.30
C PRO A 250 23.28 -8.12 -9.97
N GLU A 251 23.75 -7.14 -10.75
CA GLU A 251 25.01 -6.43 -10.47
C GLU A 251 24.90 -5.57 -9.21
N LYS A 252 23.74 -4.94 -8.97
CA LYS A 252 23.51 -4.19 -7.74
C LYS A 252 23.52 -5.12 -6.53
N ILE A 253 22.84 -6.26 -6.62
CA ILE A 253 22.82 -7.27 -5.53
C ILE A 253 24.24 -7.75 -5.25
N ARG A 254 25.04 -8.05 -6.29
CA ARG A 254 26.43 -8.46 -6.11
C ARG A 254 27.25 -7.41 -5.38
N ARG A 255 27.17 -6.15 -5.82
CA ARG A 255 27.88 -5.03 -5.16
C ARG A 255 27.47 -4.88 -3.71
N THR A 256 26.19 -5.01 -3.38
CA THR A 256 25.71 -5.00 -1.99
C THR A 256 26.36 -6.09 -1.15
N LEU A 257 26.47 -7.32 -1.67
CA LEU A 257 27.12 -8.42 -0.96
C LEU A 257 28.63 -8.23 -0.83
N GLU A 258 29.29 -7.67 -1.85
CA GLU A 258 30.72 -7.34 -1.82
C GLU A 258 31.03 -6.20 -0.82
N ASP A 259 30.15 -5.21 -0.74
CA ASP A 259 30.25 -4.06 0.18
C ASP A 259 29.73 -4.37 1.59
N LEU A 260 29.18 -5.56 1.82
CA LEU A 260 28.57 -5.94 3.10
C LEU A 260 29.49 -5.71 4.32
N PRO A 261 30.81 -6.01 4.29
CA PRO A 261 31.71 -5.71 5.40
C PRO A 261 31.85 -4.21 5.72
N ARG A 262 31.69 -3.34 4.70
CA ARG A 262 31.65 -1.89 4.89
C ARG A 262 30.31 -1.49 5.53
N LEU A 263 29.21 -1.97 4.95
CA LEU A 263 27.85 -1.67 5.41
C LEU A 263 27.63 -2.10 6.86
N GLU A 264 28.15 -3.26 7.26
CA GLU A 264 28.09 -3.73 8.65
C GLU A 264 28.86 -2.84 9.61
N ARG A 265 30.07 -2.41 9.24
CA ARG A 265 30.87 -1.51 10.08
C ARG A 265 30.15 -0.17 10.26
N GLU A 266 29.63 0.39 9.17
CA GLU A 266 28.88 1.65 9.20
C GLU A 266 27.56 1.50 9.98
N GLY A 267 26.85 0.38 9.82
CA GLY A 267 25.62 0.10 10.56
C GLY A 267 25.85 -0.11 12.06
N LYS A 268 26.91 -0.81 12.45
CA LYS A 268 27.30 -0.91 13.87
C LYS A 268 27.67 0.44 14.48
N GLN A 269 28.31 1.31 13.70
CA GLN A 269 28.58 2.67 14.14
C GLN A 269 27.27 3.45 14.35
N ALA A 270 26.33 3.37 13.42
CA ALA A 270 25.01 4.00 13.56
C ALA A 270 24.23 3.47 14.77
N LEU A 271 24.25 2.15 15.03
CA LEU A 271 23.65 1.56 16.24
C LEU A 271 24.24 2.13 17.52
N ALA A 272 25.57 2.23 17.59
CA ALA A 272 26.26 2.76 18.76
C ALA A 272 25.95 4.26 18.97
N GLU A 273 25.89 5.05 17.90
CA GLU A 273 25.51 6.47 17.95
C GLU A 273 24.07 6.68 18.47
N ASN A 274 23.17 5.74 18.17
CA ASN A 274 21.79 5.73 18.66
C ASN A 274 21.61 5.11 20.05
N GLY A 275 22.70 4.70 20.72
CA GLY A 275 22.66 4.10 22.04
C GLY A 275 22.10 2.67 22.08
N ALA A 276 21.93 2.01 20.93
CA ALA A 276 21.38 0.65 20.83
C ALA A 276 22.41 -0.46 21.16
N GLY A 277 23.66 -0.09 21.47
CA GLY A 277 24.72 -1.02 21.86
C GLY A 277 25.44 -1.69 20.69
N ASP A 278 26.03 -2.87 20.96
CA ASP A 278 26.59 -3.75 19.93
C ASP A 278 25.51 -4.73 19.45
N GLY A 279 25.64 -5.20 18.22
CA GLY A 279 24.69 -6.12 17.59
C GLY A 279 25.33 -6.99 16.53
N GLU A 280 24.72 -8.15 16.30
CA GLU A 280 25.11 -9.06 15.22
C GLU A 280 24.11 -8.94 14.07
N LEU A 281 24.60 -8.73 12.85
CA LEU A 281 23.74 -8.66 11.67
C LEU A 281 23.07 -10.02 11.46
N CYS A 282 21.75 -10.06 11.59
CA CYS A 282 20.96 -11.29 11.48
C CYS A 282 20.15 -11.36 10.18
N LEU A 283 19.75 -10.22 9.61
CA LEU A 283 18.93 -10.16 8.41
C LEU A 283 19.32 -8.97 7.50
N LEU A 284 19.39 -9.24 6.19
CA LEU A 284 19.54 -8.23 5.14
C LEU A 284 18.23 -8.09 4.35
N GLU A 285 17.61 -6.93 4.43
CA GLU A 285 16.35 -6.62 3.77
C GLU A 285 16.58 -5.85 2.47
N PHE A 286 15.87 -6.23 1.41
CA PHE A 286 15.88 -5.56 0.11
C PHE A 286 14.48 -5.03 -0.21
N TYR A 287 14.38 -3.73 -0.49
CA TYR A 287 13.12 -3.08 -0.82
C TYR A 287 12.99 -2.79 -2.33
N PRO A 288 11.76 -2.65 -2.87
CA PRO A 288 11.53 -2.38 -4.29
C PRO A 288 12.22 -1.12 -4.81
N ASP A 289 12.36 -0.09 -3.97
CA ASP A 289 12.99 1.18 -4.34
C ASP A 289 14.52 1.17 -4.29
N GLY A 290 15.11 0.00 -3.99
CA GLY A 290 16.55 -0.22 -3.95
C GLY A 290 17.22 0.16 -2.64
N THR A 291 16.46 0.62 -1.64
CA THR A 291 16.96 0.76 -0.26
C THR A 291 17.16 -0.63 0.37
N LEU A 292 17.98 -0.67 1.44
CA LEU A 292 18.25 -1.87 2.21
C LEU A 292 17.96 -1.65 3.70
N GLY A 293 17.59 -2.70 4.40
CA GLY A 293 17.57 -2.76 5.86
C GLY A 293 18.68 -3.68 6.37
N LEU A 294 19.55 -3.16 7.24
CA LEU A 294 20.48 -3.98 8.01
C LEU A 294 19.86 -4.23 9.37
N VAL A 295 19.39 -5.45 9.64
CA VAL A 295 18.76 -5.80 10.91
C VAL A 295 19.76 -6.52 11.79
N TYR A 296 19.93 -6.01 13.00
CA TYR A 296 20.87 -6.51 13.99
C TYR A 296 20.11 -7.02 15.20
N GLU A 297 20.50 -8.19 15.70
CA GLU A 297 20.09 -8.67 17.01
C GLU A 297 20.95 -7.99 18.08
N THR A 298 20.32 -7.26 18.99
CA THR A 298 20.98 -6.63 20.15
C THR A 298 20.37 -7.12 21.47
N GLU A 299 20.94 -6.72 22.61
CA GLU A 299 20.35 -7.05 23.93
C GLU A 299 18.94 -6.46 24.14
N GLU A 300 18.58 -5.43 23.37
CA GLU A 300 17.25 -4.80 23.39
C GLU A 300 16.28 -5.38 22.33
N GLY A 301 16.70 -6.42 21.62
CA GLY A 301 15.98 -7.03 20.49
C GLY A 301 16.48 -6.55 19.13
N GLU A 302 15.68 -6.79 18.10
CA GLU A 302 16.04 -6.44 16.72
C GLU A 302 16.06 -4.92 16.51
N LYS A 303 17.14 -4.43 15.91
CA LYS A 303 17.32 -3.02 15.53
C LYS A 303 17.68 -2.93 14.05
N LYS A 304 16.97 -2.07 13.32
CA LYS A 304 17.19 -1.87 11.88
C LYS A 304 17.98 -0.59 11.63
N VAL A 305 18.99 -0.68 10.76
CA VAL A 305 19.72 0.47 10.21
C VAL A 305 19.40 0.57 8.71
N PRO A 306 18.75 1.66 8.25
CA PRO A 306 18.42 1.82 6.85
C PRO A 306 19.66 2.23 6.02
N VAL A 307 19.71 1.73 4.80
CA VAL A 307 20.71 2.07 3.78
C VAL A 307 20.00 2.61 2.56
N SER A 308 20.38 3.81 2.13
CA SER A 308 19.85 4.43 0.92
C SER A 308 20.21 3.63 -0.33
N ALA A 309 19.48 3.86 -1.43
CA ALA A 309 19.73 3.18 -2.71
C ALA A 309 21.13 3.47 -3.31
N ASP A 310 21.82 4.53 -2.85
CA ASP A 310 23.20 4.83 -3.23
C ASP A 310 24.25 4.28 -2.23
N GLY A 311 23.81 3.46 -1.27
CA GLY A 311 24.68 2.71 -0.36
C GLY A 311 25.21 3.51 0.83
N ARG A 312 24.47 4.53 1.28
CA ARG A 312 24.80 5.31 2.50
C ARG A 312 23.95 4.82 3.67
N THR A 313 24.61 4.46 4.75
CA THR A 313 23.93 4.17 6.03
C THR A 313 23.44 5.47 6.66
N ALA A 314 22.19 5.51 7.12
CA ALA A 314 21.75 6.60 7.97
C ALA A 314 22.23 6.37 9.41
N SER A 315 22.78 7.41 10.03
CA SER A 315 23.12 7.41 11.46
C SER A 315 21.87 7.58 12.32
N GLU A 316 20.84 8.24 11.81
CA GLU A 316 19.56 8.35 12.50
C GLU A 316 18.79 7.03 12.34
N PRO A 317 18.04 6.59 13.36
CA PRO A 317 17.08 5.49 13.21
C PRO A 317 16.13 5.82 12.05
N GLU A 318 15.44 4.83 11.52
CA GLU A 318 14.29 5.11 10.65
C GLU A 318 13.42 6.15 11.36
N SER A 319 13.32 7.37 10.80
CA SER A 319 12.60 8.44 11.47
C SER A 319 11.17 7.97 11.65
N THR A 320 10.61 8.13 12.87
CA THR A 320 9.21 7.80 13.16
C THR A 320 8.34 8.24 11.99
N ALA A 321 7.68 7.27 11.34
CA ALA A 321 6.91 7.53 10.14
C ALA A 321 5.91 8.64 10.43
N SER A 322 5.90 9.66 9.57
CA SER A 322 5.09 10.85 9.84
C SER A 322 4.56 11.47 8.58
N ALA A 323 3.35 11.99 8.70
CA ALA A 323 2.69 12.73 7.63
C ALA A 323 2.11 14.01 8.21
N GLY A 324 2.33 15.12 7.51
CA GLY A 324 1.85 16.43 7.94
C GLY A 324 1.12 17.18 6.84
N ALA A 325 0.13 17.98 7.22
CA ALA A 325 -0.53 18.93 6.34
C ALA A 325 -0.93 20.20 7.07
N VAL A 326 -1.16 21.26 6.30
CA VAL A 326 -1.66 22.54 6.78
C VAL A 326 -2.95 22.88 6.04
N LEU A 327 -4.03 23.08 6.79
CA LEU A 327 -5.30 23.61 6.26
C LEU A 327 -5.39 25.10 6.58
N TRP A 328 -5.65 25.90 5.56
CA TRP A 328 -5.77 27.35 5.68
C TRP A 328 -7.18 27.75 6.04
N LEU A 329 -7.34 28.62 7.04
CA LEU A 329 -8.64 28.96 7.62
C LEU A 329 -9.00 30.44 7.41
N GLU A 330 -10.28 30.70 7.14
CA GLU A 330 -10.87 32.05 7.11
C GLU A 330 -10.95 32.69 8.50
N SER A 331 -10.97 31.90 9.56
CA SER A 331 -11.17 32.33 10.95
C SER A 331 -10.18 31.63 11.88
N PRO A 332 -9.70 32.29 12.96
CA PRO A 332 -8.85 31.69 13.99
C PRO A 332 -9.62 30.81 14.99
N ALA A 333 -10.69 30.17 14.55
CA ALA A 333 -11.48 29.26 15.35
C ALA A 333 -11.71 27.98 14.55
N TRP A 334 -11.56 26.84 15.22
CA TRP A 334 -11.81 25.52 14.64
C TRP A 334 -12.68 24.71 15.59
N ASP A 335 -13.65 23.99 15.03
CA ASP A 335 -14.54 23.13 15.79
C ASP A 335 -13.96 21.71 15.83
N PHE A 336 -13.10 21.45 16.82
CA PHE A 336 -12.51 20.14 17.04
C PHE A 336 -13.56 19.06 17.40
N GLU A 337 -14.69 19.45 17.98
CA GLU A 337 -15.76 18.52 18.30
C GLU A 337 -16.52 18.07 17.05
N GLN A 338 -16.77 19.00 16.12
CA GLN A 338 -17.33 18.66 14.81
C GLN A 338 -16.36 17.78 14.01
N MET A 339 -15.06 18.12 14.00
CA MET A 339 -14.03 17.28 13.37
C MET A 339 -14.04 15.86 13.95
N ARG A 340 -14.10 15.70 15.28
CA ARG A 340 -14.20 14.38 15.94
C ARG A 340 -15.41 13.60 15.42
N LYS A 341 -16.60 14.22 15.46
CA LYS A 341 -17.85 13.59 15.01
C LYS A 341 -17.82 13.18 13.55
N ASP A 342 -17.19 13.99 12.69
CA ASP A 342 -17.08 13.67 11.27
C ASP A 342 -16.10 12.51 11.02
N LEU A 343 -15.01 12.41 11.79
CA LEU A 343 -14.08 11.28 11.71
C LEU A 343 -14.74 9.97 12.17
N GLU A 344 -15.42 10.00 13.33
CA GLU A 344 -16.21 8.87 13.84
C GLU A 344 -17.29 8.46 12.84
N LYS A 345 -18.05 9.43 12.31
CA LYS A 345 -19.14 9.16 11.39
C LYS A 345 -18.67 8.65 10.04
N ASN A 346 -17.67 9.28 9.42
CA ASN A 346 -17.31 8.98 8.04
C ASN A 346 -16.37 7.77 7.92
N TRP A 347 -15.55 7.53 8.94
CA TRP A 347 -14.48 6.53 8.90
C TRP A 347 -14.58 5.50 10.03
N GLY A 348 -15.54 5.64 10.95
CA GLY A 348 -15.66 4.80 12.13
C GLY A 348 -14.51 5.00 13.13
N MET A 349 -13.66 6.01 12.98
CA MET A 349 -12.45 6.21 13.78
C MET A 349 -12.79 6.37 15.26
N SER A 350 -11.98 5.80 16.15
CA SER A 350 -12.08 6.10 17.57
C SER A 350 -11.24 7.34 17.84
N CYS A 351 -11.89 8.45 18.15
CA CYS A 351 -11.22 9.72 18.37
C CYS A 351 -11.24 10.11 19.86
N GLU A 352 -11.03 9.12 20.74
CA GLU A 352 -10.84 9.33 22.18
C GLU A 352 -9.54 10.11 22.40
N GLY A 353 -9.67 11.34 22.89
CA GLY A 353 -8.56 12.28 22.91
C GLY A 353 -8.81 13.53 23.71
N THR A 354 -7.75 14.29 23.97
CA THR A 354 -7.81 15.56 24.69
C THR A 354 -7.93 16.72 23.70
N ALA A 355 -8.92 17.59 23.93
CA ALA A 355 -9.05 18.88 23.25
C ALA A 355 -8.85 20.00 24.27
N GLY A 356 -7.92 20.93 24.00
CA GLY A 356 -7.61 22.05 24.87
C GLY A 356 -6.56 22.98 24.25
N ASP A 357 -6.63 24.28 24.58
CA ASP A 357 -5.64 25.29 24.17
C ASP A 357 -5.32 25.33 22.66
N GLY A 358 -6.33 25.11 21.81
CA GLY A 358 -6.18 25.14 20.35
C GLY A 358 -5.53 23.87 19.77
N VAL A 359 -5.41 22.80 20.56
CA VAL A 359 -4.86 21.52 20.14
C VAL A 359 -5.89 20.41 20.38
N PHE A 360 -5.97 19.47 19.44
CA PHE A 360 -6.71 18.23 19.56
C PHE A 360 -5.80 17.06 19.19
N SER A 361 -5.67 16.10 20.10
CA SER A 361 -4.87 14.90 19.87
C SER A 361 -5.67 13.66 20.25
N PHE A 362 -5.57 12.63 19.43
CA PHE A 362 -6.19 11.32 19.66
C PHE A 362 -5.30 10.20 19.14
N GLN A 363 -5.58 8.98 19.56
CA GLN A 363 -4.95 7.77 19.03
C GLN A 363 -5.96 6.99 18.19
N ASP A 364 -5.54 6.53 17.02
CA ASP A 364 -6.26 5.52 16.25
C ASP A 364 -5.32 4.34 16.03
N GLY A 365 -5.62 3.19 16.65
CA GLY A 365 -4.68 2.07 16.72
C GLY A 365 -3.32 2.51 17.27
N ASP A 366 -2.27 2.25 16.51
CA ASP A 366 -0.89 2.60 16.85
C ASP A 366 -0.47 4.00 16.33
N LEU A 367 -1.36 4.69 15.63
CA LEU A 367 -1.14 6.04 15.09
C LEU A 367 -1.51 7.12 16.11
N ARG A 368 -0.65 8.12 16.26
CA ARG A 368 -0.91 9.33 17.04
C ARG A 368 -1.22 10.49 16.10
N VAL A 369 -2.40 11.05 16.25
CA VAL A 369 -2.85 12.21 15.47
C VAL A 369 -2.84 13.45 16.34
N THR A 370 -2.36 14.57 15.79
CA THR A 370 -2.42 15.89 16.42
C THR A 370 -2.87 16.93 15.40
N ALA A 371 -3.86 17.72 15.79
CA ALA A 371 -4.36 18.86 15.06
C ALA A 371 -4.17 20.11 15.93
N SER A 372 -3.35 21.07 15.50
CA SER A 372 -3.04 22.27 16.27
C SER A 372 -3.36 23.53 15.48
N LEU A 373 -3.97 24.50 16.15
CA LEU A 373 -4.30 25.79 15.59
C LEU A 373 -3.12 26.74 15.76
N SER A 374 -2.67 27.34 14.66
CA SER A 374 -1.61 28.34 14.66
C SER A 374 -2.03 29.59 13.90
N ALA A 375 -1.37 30.72 14.16
CA ALA A 375 -1.49 31.90 13.31
C ALA A 375 -0.99 31.56 11.89
N ALA A 376 -1.68 32.07 10.86
CA ALA A 376 -1.21 31.92 9.49
C ALA A 376 0.06 32.77 9.29
N THR A 377 1.15 32.16 8.80
CA THR A 377 2.37 32.90 8.45
C THR A 377 2.42 33.16 6.94
N GLU A 378 2.74 34.39 6.53
CA GLU A 378 2.63 34.92 5.15
C GLU A 378 3.50 34.22 4.07
N LYS A 379 4.28 33.20 4.40
CA LYS A 379 5.45 32.84 3.59
C LYS A 379 5.22 32.05 2.30
N SER A 380 3.98 31.81 1.88
CA SER A 380 3.73 31.23 0.56
C SER A 380 2.27 31.36 0.16
N PHE A 381 1.89 32.49 -0.46
CA PHE A 381 0.54 32.64 -1.00
C PHE A 381 0.57 33.15 -2.45
N GLY A 382 -0.28 32.53 -3.28
CA GLY A 382 -0.83 33.23 -4.44
C GLY A 382 -1.72 34.37 -3.96
N ALA A 383 -1.66 35.53 -4.61
CA ALA A 383 -2.19 36.82 -4.14
C ALA A 383 -3.72 36.88 -3.81
N SER A 384 -4.46 35.78 -3.91
CA SER A 384 -5.92 35.70 -3.74
C SER A 384 -6.40 35.14 -2.40
N LEU A 385 -5.55 34.45 -1.62
CA LEU A 385 -5.94 33.83 -0.35
C LEU A 385 -5.46 34.68 0.83
N ARG A 386 -6.37 35.04 1.75
CA ARG A 386 -6.05 35.77 3.00
C ARG A 386 -6.46 34.94 4.22
N PRO A 387 -5.71 33.88 4.57
CA PRO A 387 -6.02 33.09 5.75
C PRO A 387 -5.75 33.88 7.03
N GLN A 388 -6.60 33.67 8.04
CA GLN A 388 -6.44 34.25 9.37
C GLN A 388 -5.75 33.28 10.34
N ALA A 389 -5.86 31.97 10.08
CA ALA A 389 -5.21 30.92 10.86
C ALA A 389 -4.89 29.71 9.99
N ALA A 390 -4.17 28.77 10.59
CA ALA A 390 -3.82 27.50 10.00
C ALA A 390 -4.11 26.37 11.00
N LEU A 391 -4.68 25.28 10.52
CA LEU A 391 -4.77 24.02 11.24
C LEU A 391 -3.63 23.13 10.76
N VAL A 392 -2.66 22.88 11.62
CA VAL A 392 -1.53 21.97 11.37
C VAL A 392 -1.93 20.58 11.81
N LEU A 393 -1.99 19.66 10.87
CA LEU A 393 -2.24 18.25 11.09
C LEU A 393 -0.92 17.50 11.06
N MET A 394 -0.71 16.62 12.02
CA MET A 394 0.42 15.71 12.12
C MET A 394 -0.08 14.32 12.50
N VAL A 395 0.35 13.32 11.75
CA VAL A 395 0.19 11.90 12.08
C VAL A 395 1.58 11.33 12.32
N LEU A 396 1.74 10.62 13.43
CA LEU A 396 2.93 9.85 13.77
C LEU A 396 2.54 8.38 13.83
N ALA A 397 3.36 7.52 13.23
CA ALA A 397 3.18 6.07 13.14
C ALA A 397 4.41 5.33 13.67
N GLY A 398 4.34 4.00 13.75
CA GLY A 398 5.50 3.17 14.06
C GLY A 398 6.57 3.22 12.98
N ASP A 399 7.74 2.64 13.25
CA ASP A 399 8.83 2.57 12.28
C ASP A 399 8.40 1.75 11.05
N GLY A 400 8.64 2.27 9.84
CA GLY A 400 8.24 1.63 8.59
C GLY A 400 6.77 1.86 8.15
N GLU A 401 5.94 2.52 8.96
CA GLU A 401 4.50 2.72 8.69
C GLU A 401 4.19 4.03 7.92
N GLN A 402 5.11 4.49 7.06
CA GLN A 402 4.98 5.78 6.35
C GLN A 402 3.70 5.86 5.49
N LEU A 403 3.38 4.79 4.77
CA LEU A 403 2.17 4.73 3.94
C LEU A 403 0.90 4.85 4.80
N GLU A 404 0.90 4.26 5.99
CA GLU A 404 -0.25 4.28 6.89
C GLU A 404 -0.44 5.68 7.49
N ALA A 405 0.65 6.36 7.85
CA ALA A 405 0.62 7.75 8.29
C ALA A 405 0.04 8.67 7.21
N GLU A 406 0.48 8.52 5.95
CA GLU A 406 -0.04 9.30 4.81
C GLU A 406 -1.53 9.04 4.57
N LEU A 407 -1.97 7.79 4.59
CA LEU A 407 -3.37 7.42 4.38
C LEU A 407 -4.29 7.91 5.50
N GLU A 408 -3.84 7.86 6.75
CA GLU A 408 -4.55 8.44 7.89
C GLU A 408 -4.69 9.95 7.74
N LEU A 409 -3.60 10.63 7.37
CA LEU A 409 -3.64 12.06 7.09
C LEU A 409 -4.64 12.40 5.97
N GLU A 410 -4.69 11.62 4.89
CA GLU A 410 -5.65 11.85 3.80
C GLU A 410 -7.11 11.65 4.23
N ARG A 411 -7.41 10.70 5.12
CA ARG A 411 -8.76 10.58 5.72
C ARG A 411 -9.12 11.80 6.54
N ILE A 412 -8.19 12.30 7.35
CA ILE A 412 -8.38 13.48 8.18
C ILE A 412 -8.60 14.71 7.30
N ILE A 413 -7.77 14.90 6.27
CA ILE A 413 -7.95 15.97 5.27
C ILE A 413 -9.30 15.85 4.59
N ALA A 414 -9.75 14.65 4.20
CA ALA A 414 -11.04 14.45 3.55
C ALA A 414 -12.22 14.87 4.46
N SER A 415 -12.15 14.59 5.76
CA SER A 415 -13.17 15.02 6.73
C SER A 415 -13.12 16.53 7.01
N CYS A 416 -11.93 17.13 7.00
CA CYS A 416 -11.77 18.55 7.32
C CYS A 416 -11.98 19.49 6.11
N SER A 417 -11.57 19.08 4.91
CA SER A 417 -11.51 19.97 3.72
C SER A 417 -12.87 20.44 3.22
N GLY A 418 -13.95 19.70 3.53
CA GLY A 418 -15.33 20.11 3.22
C GLY A 418 -15.96 21.05 4.24
N LEU A 419 -15.28 21.36 5.35
CA LEU A 419 -15.83 22.23 6.40
C LEU A 419 -15.80 23.70 6.00
N LYS A 420 -16.85 24.43 6.39
CA LYS A 420 -16.99 25.86 6.10
C LYS A 420 -15.81 26.64 6.70
N GLY A 421 -15.17 27.47 5.88
CA GLY A 421 -14.05 28.32 6.29
C GLY A 421 -12.67 27.73 6.00
N VAL A 422 -12.57 26.55 5.37
CA VAL A 422 -11.31 26.02 4.81
C VAL A 422 -11.07 26.63 3.44
N LEU A 423 -9.93 27.31 3.29
CA LEU A 423 -9.51 28.04 2.09
C LEU A 423 -8.66 27.18 1.14
N GLY A 424 -8.00 26.15 1.66
CA GLY A 424 -7.13 25.27 0.91
C GLY A 424 -6.30 24.36 1.81
N VAL A 425 -5.63 23.39 1.20
CA VAL A 425 -4.81 22.38 1.89
C VAL A 425 -3.42 22.37 1.28
N ARG A 426 -2.37 22.35 2.11
CA ARG A 426 -0.99 22.09 1.71
C ARG A 426 -0.51 20.82 2.39
N ARG A 427 -0.11 19.82 1.61
CA ARG A 427 0.55 18.61 2.12
C ARG A 427 2.03 18.88 2.36
N GLY A 428 2.60 18.23 3.35
CA GLY A 428 3.96 18.49 3.83
C GLY A 428 3.98 19.63 4.84
N VAL A 429 4.68 19.37 5.95
CA VAL A 429 5.08 20.39 6.93
C VAL A 429 6.59 20.46 6.84
N GLU A 430 7.11 21.35 5.98
CA GLU A 430 8.50 21.78 6.14
C GLU A 430 8.56 22.48 7.50
N PHE A 431 9.33 21.89 8.42
CA PHE A 431 9.65 22.49 9.72
C PHE A 431 10.80 23.49 9.60
#